data_AF-A0A8S7X729-F1
#
_entry.id   AF-A0A8S7X729-F1
#
_cell.length_a   1.000
_cell.length_b   1.000
_cell.length_c   1.000
_cell.angle_alpha   90.00
_cell.angle_beta   90.00
_cell.angle_gamma   90.00
#
_symmetry.space_group_name_H-M   'P 1'
#
loop_
_entity.id
_entity.type
_entity.pdbx_description
1 polymer ?
#
loop_
_entity_poly.entity_id
_entity_poly.type
_entity_poly.pdbx_seq_one_letter_code
_entity_poly.pdbx_strand_id
1 'polypeptide(L)'
;MENIKFKILVLCIIAIMPLAPYLLVFHNGFSHLSDDWGNFGSYMSGITAPLLSVISIILVLHTIELTQRNHAEQLSQITKEHNYNKFNDLCGFLEKSISNSWLNNDENRKQQVIRELTRRTSGDVVFQSDENATPEEQRRYAEENAQRALSFMSDDIREIIVCLDYFCDFILDDKNNDTEFMKNIAEIRLDNHVRFIISLYVYLNNKNLNLLLNKKWKSFRPSIDELV
;
A
#
# COMPACT_ATOMS: atom_id res chain seq x y z
N MET A 1 0.53 -19.37 27.11
CA MET A 1 1.27 -19.38 28.40
C MET A 1 1.58 -20.78 28.92
N GLU A 2 0.69 -21.76 28.81
CA GLU A 2 0.91 -23.13 29.32
C GLU A 2 2.13 -23.83 28.69
N ASN A 3 2.34 -23.67 27.38
CA ASN A 3 3.49 -24.25 26.67
C ASN A 3 4.85 -23.74 27.17
N ILE A 4 4.93 -22.49 27.65
CA ILE A 4 6.18 -21.92 28.17
C ILE A 4 6.48 -22.49 29.56
N LYS A 5 5.45 -22.58 30.43
CA LYS A 5 5.58 -23.19 31.75
C LYS A 5 6.01 -24.65 31.67
N PHE A 6 5.48 -25.40 30.70
CA PHE A 6 5.86 -26.79 30.44
C PHE A 6 7.32 -26.92 29.96
N LYS A 7 7.76 -26.06 29.03
CA LYS A 7 9.17 -26.06 28.56
C LYS A 7 10.16 -25.73 29.68
N ILE A 8 9.82 -24.79 30.56
CA ILE A 8 10.64 -24.44 31.73
C ILE A 8 10.71 -25.63 32.71
N LEU A 9 9.58 -26.31 32.96
CA LEU A 9 9.55 -27.50 33.81
C LEU A 9 10.47 -28.61 33.28
N VAL A 10 10.42 -28.87 31.97
CA VAL A 10 11.29 -29.86 31.31
C VAL A 10 12.77 -29.48 31.45
N LEU A 11 13.11 -28.20 31.28
CA LEU A 11 14.48 -27.70 31.45
C LEU A 11 15.00 -27.94 32.88
N CYS A 12 14.17 -27.66 33.90
CA CYS A 12 14.51 -27.91 35.30
C CYS A 12 14.73 -29.40 35.58
N ILE A 13 13.91 -30.28 34.99
CA ILE A 13 14.07 -31.74 35.14
C ILE A 13 15.38 -32.20 34.53
N ILE A 14 15.75 -31.73 33.33
CA ILE A 14 17.01 -32.07 32.66
C ILE A 14 18.22 -31.61 33.50
N ALA A 15 18.15 -30.43 34.12
CA ALA A 15 19.23 -29.91 34.97
C ALA A 15 19.43 -30.73 36.26
N ILE A 16 18.35 -31.33 36.78
CA ILE A 16 18.35 -32.11 38.04
C ILE A 16 18.60 -33.60 37.76
N MET A 17 18.33 -34.10 36.56
CA MET A 17 18.45 -35.51 36.16
C MET A 17 19.81 -36.15 36.53
N PRO A 18 20.97 -35.48 36.38
CA PRO A 18 22.26 -36.08 36.73
C PRO A 18 22.44 -36.35 38.25
N LEU A 19 21.58 -35.77 39.11
CA LEU A 19 21.58 -36.05 40.54
C LEU A 19 21.11 -37.48 40.86
N ALA A 20 20.25 -38.08 40.02
CA ALA A 20 19.70 -39.40 40.26
C ALA A 20 20.77 -40.51 40.36
N PRO A 21 21.68 -40.70 39.37
CA PRO A 21 22.74 -41.69 39.48
C PRO A 21 23.74 -41.38 40.62
N TYR A 22 24.00 -40.11 40.91
CA TYR A 22 24.86 -39.73 42.02
C TYR A 22 24.26 -40.14 43.38
N LEU A 23 22.98 -39.82 43.63
CA LEU A 23 22.29 -40.18 44.88
C LEU A 23 22.10 -41.70 45.05
N LEU A 24 22.03 -42.46 43.96
CA LEU A 24 22.01 -43.92 44.00
C LEU A 24 23.34 -44.54 44.42
N VAL A 25 24.46 -43.91 44.07
CA VAL A 25 25.81 -44.39 44.41
C VAL A 25 26.29 -43.85 45.77
N PHE A 26 25.90 -42.62 46.13
CA PHE A 26 26.37 -41.91 47.33
C PHE A 26 25.23 -41.64 48.33
N HIS A 27 24.58 -42.70 48.82
CA HIS A 27 23.41 -42.61 49.70
C HIS A 27 23.73 -42.55 51.21
N ASN A 28 25.00 -42.56 51.63
CA ASN A 28 25.41 -42.68 53.04
C ASN A 28 25.45 -41.35 53.83
N GLY A 29 24.65 -40.36 53.42
CA GLY A 29 24.59 -39.04 54.05
C GLY A 29 25.47 -37.99 53.38
N PHE A 30 25.44 -36.76 53.90
CA PHE A 30 26.26 -35.66 53.39
C PHE A 30 27.72 -35.83 53.80
N SER A 31 28.64 -35.68 52.85
CA SER A 31 30.07 -35.69 53.19
C SER A 31 30.46 -34.42 53.96
N HIS A 32 31.27 -34.62 55.01
CA HIS A 32 31.93 -33.56 55.76
C HIS A 32 33.29 -33.16 55.17
N LEU A 33 33.76 -33.88 54.14
CA LEU A 33 35.02 -33.60 53.45
C LEU A 33 34.77 -32.64 52.28
N SER A 34 35.58 -31.59 52.19
CA SER A 34 35.49 -30.60 51.10
C SER A 34 35.78 -31.21 49.73
N ASP A 35 36.63 -32.22 49.65
CA ASP A 35 37.05 -32.85 48.40
C ASP A 35 35.88 -33.58 47.70
N ASP A 36 34.98 -34.18 48.47
CA ASP A 36 33.81 -34.89 47.94
C ASP A 36 32.84 -33.91 47.26
N TRP A 37 32.69 -32.70 47.80
CA TRP A 37 31.91 -31.63 47.18
C TRP A 37 32.56 -31.11 45.90
N GLY A 38 33.90 -31.03 45.85
CA GLY A 38 34.64 -30.68 44.65
C GLY A 38 34.48 -31.71 43.52
N ASN A 39 34.55 -33.00 43.86
CA ASN A 39 34.34 -34.10 42.92
C ASN A 39 32.89 -34.14 42.40
N PHE A 40 31.91 -33.94 43.28
CA PHE A 40 30.50 -33.83 42.91
C PHE A 40 30.24 -32.65 41.97
N GLY A 41 30.76 -31.46 42.31
CA GLY A 41 30.64 -30.28 41.46
C GLY A 41 31.27 -30.49 40.07
N SER A 42 32.39 -31.20 40.01
CA SER A 42 33.07 -31.54 38.75
C SER A 42 32.24 -32.52 37.90
N TYR A 43 31.66 -33.55 38.51
CA TYR A 43 30.74 -34.47 37.83
C TYR A 43 29.49 -33.77 37.30
N MET A 44 28.83 -32.98 38.16
CA MET A 44 27.61 -32.26 37.81
C MET A 44 27.85 -31.22 36.71
N SER A 45 28.92 -30.43 36.82
CA SER A 45 29.25 -29.43 35.79
C SER A 45 29.69 -30.08 34.48
N GLY A 46 30.40 -31.22 34.53
CA GLY A 46 30.80 -31.98 33.34
C GLY A 46 29.62 -32.50 32.51
N ILE A 47 28.48 -32.80 33.14
CA ILE A 47 27.27 -33.28 32.45
C ILE A 47 26.32 -32.13 32.12
N THR A 48 26.04 -31.26 33.10
CA THR A 48 25.02 -30.21 32.95
C THR A 48 25.48 -29.07 32.05
N ALA A 49 26.76 -28.68 32.07
CA ALA A 49 27.23 -27.54 31.30
C ALA A 49 27.15 -27.76 29.77
N PRO A 50 27.54 -28.92 29.20
CA PRO A 50 27.34 -29.18 27.78
C PRO A 50 25.86 -29.22 27.38
N LEU A 51 25.01 -29.84 28.20
CA LEU A 51 23.57 -29.92 27.95
C LEU A 51 22.92 -28.53 27.93
N LEU A 52 23.19 -27.70 28.94
CA LEU A 52 22.69 -26.33 29.02
C LEU A 52 23.24 -25.47 27.88
N SER A 53 24.48 -25.69 27.43
CA SER A 53 25.07 -24.99 26.30
C SER A 53 24.33 -25.29 24.99
N VAL A 54 24.03 -26.56 24.71
CA VAL A 54 23.25 -26.95 23.52
C VAL A 54 21.85 -26.34 23.56
N ILE A 55 21.18 -26.39 24.72
CA ILE A 55 19.85 -25.80 24.89
C ILE A 55 19.92 -24.28 24.68
N SER A 56 20.94 -23.61 25.23
CA SER A 56 21.17 -22.18 25.02
C SER A 56 21.30 -21.84 23.53
N ILE A 57 22.08 -22.61 22.78
CA ILE A 57 22.23 -22.43 21.32
C ILE A 57 20.88 -22.60 20.60
N ILE A 58 20.12 -23.65 20.92
CA ILE A 58 18.80 -23.89 20.32
C ILE A 58 17.83 -22.73 20.61
N LEU A 59 17.80 -22.25 21.85
CA LEU A 59 16.96 -21.12 22.23
C LEU A 59 17.37 -19.84 21.51
N VAL A 60 18.67 -19.56 21.40
CA VAL A 60 19.19 -18.40 20.66
C VAL A 60 18.82 -18.48 19.18
N LEU A 61 19.00 -19.64 18.54
CA LEU A 61 18.59 -19.85 17.14
C LEU A 61 17.10 -19.60 16.95
N HIS A 62 16.26 -20.15 17.84
CA HIS A 62 14.82 -19.95 17.80
C HIS A 62 14.43 -18.48 18.00
N THR A 63 15.10 -17.77 18.92
CA THR A 63 14.89 -16.33 19.11
C THR A 63 15.26 -15.55 17.86
N ILE A 64 16.40 -15.85 17.22
CA ILE A 64 16.81 -15.18 15.97
C ILE A 64 15.76 -15.38 14.87
N GLU A 65 15.26 -16.60 14.69
CA GLU A 65 14.19 -16.87 13.71
C GLU A 65 12.92 -16.07 13.98
N LEU A 66 12.47 -16.02 15.24
CA LEU A 66 11.30 -15.24 15.64
C LEU A 66 11.52 -13.74 15.42
N THR A 67 12.70 -13.22 15.80
CA THR A 67 13.06 -11.82 15.60
C THR A 67 13.07 -11.47 14.11
N GLN A 68 13.64 -12.31 13.26
CA GLN A 68 13.66 -12.08 11.81
C GLN A 68 12.26 -12.06 11.21
N ARG A 69 11.37 -12.97 11.63
CA ARG A 69 9.96 -12.98 11.17
C ARG A 69 9.22 -11.71 11.61
N ASN A 70 9.34 -11.33 12.88
CA ASN A 70 8.72 -10.11 13.39
C ASN A 70 9.24 -8.86 12.66
N HIS A 71 10.54 -8.79 12.38
CA HIS A 71 11.12 -7.68 11.62
C HIS A 71 10.60 -7.63 10.18
N ALA A 72 10.46 -8.78 9.51
CA ALA A 72 9.89 -8.84 8.17
C ALA A 72 8.42 -8.39 8.14
N GLU A 73 7.62 -8.80 9.13
CA GLU A 73 6.23 -8.35 9.29
C GLU A 73 6.15 -6.84 9.56
N GLN A 74 6.99 -6.31 10.45
CA GLN A 74 7.06 -4.87 10.72
C GLN A 74 7.45 -4.07 9.48
N LEU A 75 8.46 -4.51 8.72
CA LEU A 75 8.87 -3.84 7.49
C LEU A 75 7.75 -3.83 6.45
N SER A 76 7.00 -4.93 6.34
CA SER A 76 5.83 -5.03 5.47
C SER A 76 4.74 -4.02 5.87
N GLN A 77 4.44 -3.89 7.17
CA GLN A 77 3.49 -2.90 7.68
C GLN A 77 3.94 -1.46 7.41
N ILE A 78 5.20 -1.13 7.72
CA ILE A 78 5.79 0.20 7.48
C ILE A 78 5.75 0.54 5.99
N THR A 79 6.08 -0.41 5.11
CA THR A 79 6.03 -0.19 3.65
C THR A 79 4.61 0.10 3.19
N LYS A 80 3.60 -0.62 3.71
CA LYS A 80 2.20 -0.34 3.41
C LYS A 80 1.80 1.05 3.88
N GLU A 81 2.07 1.40 5.14
CA GLU A 81 1.79 2.74 5.67
C GLU A 81 2.47 3.84 4.85
N HIS A 82 3.73 3.65 4.47
CA HIS A 82 4.46 4.58 3.63
C HIS A 82 3.78 4.77 2.25
N ASN A 83 3.32 3.67 1.63
CA ASN A 83 2.59 3.74 0.36
C ASN A 83 1.25 4.49 0.50
N TYR A 84 0.50 4.26 1.58
CA TYR A 84 -0.74 5.00 1.86
C TYR A 84 -0.48 6.48 2.12
N ASN A 85 0.60 6.82 2.83
CA ASN A 85 0.98 8.22 3.06
C ASN A 85 1.37 8.90 1.74
N LYS A 86 2.18 8.23 0.90
CA LYS A 86 2.54 8.75 -0.43
C LYS A 86 1.31 8.94 -1.32
N PHE A 87 0.36 8.00 -1.31
CA PHE A 87 -0.92 8.16 -1.99
C PHE A 87 -1.66 9.42 -1.52
N ASN A 88 -1.82 9.60 -0.20
CA ASN A 88 -2.51 10.75 0.38
C ASN A 88 -1.79 12.07 0.06
N ASP A 89 -0.46 12.09 0.07
CA ASP A 89 0.33 13.26 -0.30
C ASP A 89 0.09 13.65 -1.76
N LEU A 90 0.09 12.67 -2.67
CA LEU A 90 -0.19 12.92 -4.09
C LEU A 90 -1.64 13.37 -4.33
N CYS A 91 -2.62 12.79 -3.62
CA CYS A 91 -4.00 13.31 -3.62
C CYS A 91 -4.03 14.76 -3.15
N GLY A 92 -3.35 15.08 -2.05
CA GLY A 92 -3.29 16.44 -1.51
C GLY A 92 -2.64 17.43 -2.47
N PHE A 93 -1.58 17.03 -3.18
CA PHE A 93 -0.99 17.87 -4.22
C PHE A 93 -1.94 18.09 -5.39
N LEU A 94 -2.58 17.03 -5.90
CA LEU A 94 -3.53 17.14 -7.01
C LEU A 94 -4.74 18.01 -6.65
N GLU A 95 -5.35 17.78 -5.48
CA GLU A 95 -6.45 18.59 -4.94
C GLU A 95 -6.05 20.06 -4.81
N LYS A 96 -4.84 20.33 -4.31
CA LYS A 96 -4.32 21.69 -4.17
C LYS A 96 -4.11 22.36 -5.52
N SER A 97 -3.51 21.69 -6.51
CA SER A 97 -3.32 22.23 -7.85
C SER A 97 -4.67 22.52 -8.53
N ILE A 98 -5.66 21.64 -8.35
CA ILE A 98 -7.04 21.87 -8.82
C ILE A 98 -7.68 23.06 -8.12
N SER A 99 -7.58 23.14 -6.80
CA SER A 99 -8.12 24.24 -5.99
C SER A 99 -7.54 25.60 -6.37
N ASN A 100 -6.26 25.64 -6.77
CA ASN A 100 -5.62 26.86 -7.23
C ASN A 100 -5.96 27.22 -8.69
N SER A 101 -6.51 26.29 -9.47
CA SER A 101 -6.79 26.50 -10.88
C SER A 101 -8.12 27.21 -11.14
N TRP A 102 -8.30 27.68 -12.38
CA TRP A 102 -9.58 28.22 -12.82
C TRP A 102 -10.73 27.21 -12.79
N LEU A 103 -10.46 25.89 -12.75
CA LEU A 103 -11.49 24.86 -12.62
C LEU A 103 -12.26 24.98 -11.30
N ASN A 104 -11.59 25.44 -10.25
CA ASN A 104 -12.23 25.67 -8.95
C ASN A 104 -12.58 27.15 -8.73
N ASN A 105 -11.72 28.06 -9.17
CA ASN A 105 -11.84 29.48 -8.81
C ASN A 105 -12.68 30.31 -9.79
N ASP A 106 -13.01 29.79 -10.98
CA ASP A 106 -13.81 30.48 -12.00
C ASP A 106 -14.99 29.59 -12.46
N GLU A 107 -16.02 29.54 -11.61
CA GLU A 107 -17.22 28.74 -11.85
C GLU A 107 -17.91 29.12 -13.17
N ASN A 108 -17.93 30.41 -13.52
CA ASN A 108 -18.55 30.89 -14.76
C ASN A 108 -17.84 30.32 -15.99
N ARG A 109 -16.50 30.38 -16.00
CA ARG A 109 -15.69 29.80 -17.07
C ARG A 109 -15.86 28.29 -17.15
N LYS A 110 -15.84 27.58 -16.00
CA LYS A 110 -16.10 26.12 -15.96
C LYS A 110 -17.45 25.78 -16.56
N GLN A 111 -18.52 26.45 -16.13
CA GLN A 111 -19.88 26.20 -16.65
C GLN A 111 -20.02 26.57 -18.14
N GLN A 112 -19.30 27.59 -18.63
CA GLN A 112 -19.28 27.92 -20.05
C GLN A 112 -18.61 26.80 -20.86
N VAL A 113 -17.45 26.31 -20.41
CA VAL A 113 -16.71 25.22 -21.05
C VAL A 113 -17.55 23.94 -21.09
N ILE A 114 -18.16 23.55 -19.96
CA ILE A 114 -19.01 22.36 -19.87
C ILE A 114 -20.20 22.50 -20.84
N ARG A 115 -20.93 23.62 -20.80
CA ARG A 115 -22.08 23.82 -21.68
C ARG A 115 -21.72 23.75 -23.16
N GLU A 116 -20.59 24.33 -23.55
CA GLU A 116 -20.16 24.28 -24.95
C GLU A 116 -19.76 22.86 -25.38
N LEU A 117 -19.06 22.11 -24.52
CA LEU A 117 -18.71 20.71 -24.77
C LEU A 117 -19.96 19.83 -24.85
N THR A 118 -20.86 19.94 -23.87
CA THR A 118 -22.12 19.20 -23.83
C THR A 118 -22.95 19.48 -25.09
N ARG A 119 -23.18 20.76 -25.41
CA ARG A 119 -23.99 21.15 -26.57
C ARG A 119 -23.45 20.59 -27.88
N ARG A 120 -22.13 20.63 -28.09
CA ARG A 120 -21.51 20.12 -29.32
C ARG A 120 -21.61 18.61 -29.41
N THR A 121 -21.19 17.92 -28.35
CA THR A 121 -21.19 16.46 -28.36
C THR A 121 -22.60 15.89 -28.44
N SER A 122 -23.59 16.47 -27.73
CA SER A 122 -24.99 16.05 -27.89
C SER A 122 -25.49 16.26 -29.32
N GLY A 123 -25.06 17.35 -29.99
CA GLY A 123 -25.33 17.56 -31.40
C GLY A 123 -24.74 16.46 -32.29
N ASP A 124 -23.50 16.03 -32.02
CA ASP A 124 -22.86 14.92 -32.74
C ASP A 124 -23.53 13.57 -32.45
N VAL A 125 -23.96 13.32 -31.22
CA VAL A 125 -24.73 12.11 -30.86
C VAL A 125 -26.03 12.02 -31.66
N VAL A 126 -26.78 13.12 -31.73
CA VAL A 126 -28.04 13.16 -32.51
C VAL A 126 -27.74 12.97 -34.00
N PHE A 127 -26.70 13.62 -34.53
CA PHE A 127 -26.39 13.56 -35.96
C PHE A 127 -25.78 12.22 -36.41
N GLN A 128 -24.97 11.59 -35.56
CA GLN A 128 -24.17 10.41 -35.93
C GLN A 128 -24.72 9.09 -35.39
N SER A 129 -25.55 9.13 -34.34
CA SER A 129 -25.97 7.93 -33.58
C SER A 129 -27.47 7.87 -33.27
N ASP A 130 -28.31 8.71 -33.90
CA ASP A 130 -29.78 8.66 -33.79
C ASP A 130 -30.27 8.52 -32.33
N GLU A 131 -29.74 9.41 -31.47
CA GLU A 131 -30.02 9.54 -30.03
C GLU A 131 -29.48 8.46 -29.08
N ASN A 132 -28.87 7.36 -29.55
CA ASN A 132 -28.44 6.23 -28.70
C ASN A 132 -26.92 5.95 -28.72
N ALA A 133 -26.09 6.96 -28.47
CA ALA A 133 -24.64 6.77 -28.38
C ALA A 133 -24.21 6.14 -27.04
N THR A 134 -23.30 5.17 -27.10
CA THR A 134 -22.65 4.59 -25.92
C THR A 134 -21.78 5.62 -25.17
N PRO A 135 -21.49 5.44 -23.87
CA PRO A 135 -20.62 6.36 -23.12
C PRO A 135 -19.24 6.59 -23.78
N GLU A 136 -18.67 5.56 -24.42
CA GLU A 136 -17.39 5.67 -25.12
C GLU A 136 -17.51 6.43 -26.45
N GLU A 137 -18.65 6.34 -27.16
CA GLU A 137 -18.91 7.15 -28.35
C GLU A 137 -19.12 8.61 -27.99
N GLN A 138 -19.92 8.90 -26.96
CA GLN A 138 -20.05 10.24 -26.40
C GLN A 138 -18.69 10.81 -26.00
N ARG A 139 -17.86 9.98 -25.35
CA ARG A 139 -16.50 10.37 -24.98
C ARG A 139 -15.64 10.71 -26.20
N ARG A 140 -15.68 9.89 -27.24
CA ARG A 140 -14.96 10.14 -28.50
C ARG A 140 -15.38 11.47 -29.14
N TYR A 141 -16.68 11.74 -29.22
CA TYR A 141 -17.18 13.00 -29.76
C TYR A 141 -16.78 14.22 -28.91
N ALA A 142 -16.74 14.08 -27.58
CA ALA A 142 -16.22 15.13 -26.70
C ALA A 142 -14.72 15.38 -26.93
N GLU A 143 -13.92 14.33 -27.14
CA GLU A 143 -12.50 14.43 -27.49
C GLU A 143 -12.27 15.13 -28.83
N GLU A 144 -13.07 14.81 -29.86
CA GLU A 144 -13.02 15.49 -31.17
C GLU A 144 -13.38 16.98 -31.09
N ASN A 145 -14.27 17.36 -30.16
CA ASN A 145 -14.64 18.75 -29.93
C ASN A 145 -13.73 19.50 -28.94
N ALA A 146 -12.86 18.79 -28.21
CA ALA A 146 -12.03 19.35 -27.15
C ALA A 146 -11.16 20.51 -27.64
N GLN A 147 -10.51 20.36 -28.80
CA GLN A 147 -9.61 21.39 -29.34
C GLN A 147 -10.31 22.74 -29.57
N ARG A 148 -11.61 22.71 -29.90
CA ARG A 148 -12.42 23.91 -30.15
C ARG A 148 -12.84 24.59 -28.84
N ALA A 149 -13.16 23.80 -27.82
CA ALA A 149 -13.62 24.31 -26.53
C ALA A 149 -12.46 24.67 -25.57
N LEU A 150 -11.31 24.00 -25.70
CA LEU A 150 -10.15 24.08 -24.81
C LEU A 150 -8.90 24.57 -25.55
N SER A 151 -9.07 25.60 -26.39
CA SER A 151 -8.04 26.04 -27.34
C SER A 151 -6.75 26.54 -26.71
N PHE A 152 -6.76 26.93 -25.42
CA PHE A 152 -5.59 27.39 -24.68
C PHE A 152 -5.41 26.60 -23.37
N MET A 153 -4.22 26.02 -23.18
CA MET A 153 -3.82 25.40 -21.92
C MET A 153 -3.10 26.43 -21.04
N SER A 154 -3.74 26.80 -19.93
CA SER A 154 -3.14 27.64 -18.90
C SER A 154 -2.13 26.86 -18.04
N ASP A 155 -1.20 27.58 -17.40
CA ASP A 155 -0.10 26.95 -16.65
C ASP A 155 -0.60 26.14 -15.43
N ASP A 156 -1.70 26.55 -14.81
CA ASP A 156 -2.38 25.80 -13.73
C ASP A 156 -2.90 24.43 -14.21
N ILE A 157 -3.45 24.36 -15.43
CA ILE A 157 -3.85 23.09 -16.05
C ILE A 157 -2.62 22.23 -16.36
N ARG A 158 -1.52 22.83 -16.83
CA ARG A 158 -0.27 22.09 -17.06
C ARG A 158 0.24 21.46 -15.76
N GLU A 159 0.20 22.21 -14.66
CA GLU A 159 0.58 21.70 -13.33
C GLU A 159 -0.30 20.50 -12.93
N ILE A 160 -1.62 20.60 -13.08
CA ILE A 160 -2.55 19.50 -12.81
C ILE A 160 -2.21 18.26 -13.64
N ILE A 161 -1.92 18.41 -14.94
CA ILE A 161 -1.57 17.27 -15.80
C ILE A 161 -0.28 16.60 -15.31
N VAL A 162 0.72 17.37 -14.90
CA VAL A 162 1.98 16.83 -14.36
C VAL A 162 1.72 16.08 -13.05
N CYS A 163 0.96 16.68 -12.13
CA CYS A 163 0.58 16.01 -10.89
C CYS A 163 -0.20 14.71 -11.14
N LEU A 164 -1.14 14.74 -12.09
CA LEU A 164 -1.92 13.57 -12.49
C LEU A 164 -1.05 12.48 -13.13
N ASP A 165 -0.03 12.86 -13.91
CA ASP A 165 0.91 11.92 -14.52
C ASP A 165 1.66 11.12 -13.44
N TYR A 166 2.29 11.82 -12.48
CA TYR A 166 2.95 11.18 -11.34
C TYR A 166 1.98 10.37 -10.46
N PHE A 167 0.76 10.85 -10.28
CA PHE A 167 -0.28 10.16 -9.52
C PHE A 167 -0.69 8.84 -10.20
N CYS A 168 -0.92 8.87 -11.51
CA CYS A 168 -1.26 7.70 -12.30
C CYS A 168 -0.10 6.70 -12.38
N ASP A 169 1.14 7.15 -12.53
CA ASP A 169 2.33 6.29 -12.50
C ASP A 169 2.46 5.53 -11.18
N PHE A 170 2.11 6.17 -10.06
CA PHE A 170 2.13 5.54 -8.76
C PHE A 170 0.96 4.55 -8.56
N ILE A 171 -0.27 4.95 -8.90
CA ILE A 171 -1.46 4.14 -8.63
C ILE A 171 -1.58 2.96 -9.59
N LEU A 172 -1.24 3.16 -10.87
CA LEU A 172 -1.45 2.20 -11.95
C LEU A 172 -0.22 1.31 -12.21
N ASP A 173 0.74 1.29 -11.27
CA ASP A 173 1.84 0.32 -11.23
C ASP A 173 1.27 -1.08 -11.05
N ASP A 174 1.69 -2.03 -11.89
CA ASP A 174 1.21 -3.42 -11.85
C ASP A 174 1.61 -4.14 -10.54
N LYS A 175 2.55 -3.59 -9.77
CA LYS A 175 2.93 -4.09 -8.44
C LYS A 175 2.03 -3.56 -7.32
N ASN A 176 1.15 -2.61 -7.61
CA ASN A 176 0.28 -1.99 -6.61
C ASN A 176 -0.98 -2.84 -6.40
N ASN A 177 -1.04 -3.54 -5.27
CA ASN A 177 -2.19 -4.38 -4.90
C ASN A 177 -3.44 -3.57 -4.53
N ASP A 178 -3.30 -2.28 -4.21
CA ASP A 178 -4.40 -1.42 -3.75
C ASP A 178 -4.93 -0.49 -4.86
N THR A 179 -4.58 -0.78 -6.12
CA THR A 179 -4.93 0.04 -7.30
C THR A 179 -6.41 0.41 -7.34
N GLU A 180 -7.30 -0.58 -7.20
CA GLU A 180 -8.75 -0.36 -7.32
C GLU A 180 -9.30 0.50 -6.17
N PHE A 181 -8.81 0.29 -4.96
CA PHE A 181 -9.14 1.14 -3.82
C PHE A 181 -8.70 2.58 -4.06
N MET A 182 -7.45 2.79 -4.50
CA MET A 182 -6.91 4.13 -4.75
C MET A 182 -7.66 4.87 -5.86
N LYS A 183 -8.07 4.17 -6.92
CA LYS A 183 -8.92 4.73 -7.98
C LYS A 183 -10.25 5.22 -7.43
N ASN A 184 -10.94 4.37 -6.66
CA ASN A 184 -12.25 4.72 -6.08
C ASN A 184 -12.15 5.94 -5.16
N ILE A 185 -11.11 6.02 -4.32
CA ILE A 185 -10.89 7.19 -3.46
C ILE A 185 -10.61 8.45 -4.28
N ALA A 186 -9.82 8.35 -5.35
CA ALA A 186 -9.54 9.48 -6.22
C ALA A 186 -10.80 9.96 -6.97
N GLU A 187 -11.66 9.05 -7.44
CA GLU A 187 -12.92 9.38 -8.10
C GLU A 187 -13.93 10.04 -7.16
N ILE A 188 -13.93 9.68 -5.87
CA ILE A 188 -14.75 10.33 -4.84
C ILE A 188 -14.26 11.75 -4.54
N ARG A 189 -12.93 11.95 -4.52
CA ARG A 189 -12.31 13.24 -4.20
C ARG A 189 -12.36 14.23 -5.36
N LEU A 190 -12.41 13.73 -6.59
CA LEU A 190 -12.39 14.53 -7.81
C LEU A 190 -13.75 14.48 -8.50
N ASP A 191 -14.44 15.61 -8.50
CA ASP A 191 -15.75 15.77 -9.15
C ASP A 191 -15.73 15.41 -10.65
N ASN A 192 -16.87 14.92 -11.16
CA ASN A 192 -17.03 14.48 -12.54
C ASN A 192 -16.74 15.59 -13.55
N HIS A 193 -17.17 16.83 -13.30
CA HIS A 193 -16.90 17.95 -14.21
C HIS A 193 -15.40 18.27 -14.29
N VAL A 194 -14.71 18.21 -13.16
CA VAL A 194 -13.26 18.42 -13.09
C VAL A 194 -12.51 17.31 -13.83
N ARG A 195 -12.83 16.04 -13.56
CA ARG A 195 -12.24 14.89 -14.25
C ARG A 195 -12.54 14.91 -15.75
N PHE A 196 -13.74 15.29 -16.14
CA PHE A 196 -14.13 15.44 -17.54
C PHE A 196 -13.24 16.45 -18.26
N ILE A 197 -13.09 17.67 -17.73
CA ILE A 197 -12.27 18.71 -18.35
C ILE A 197 -10.78 18.32 -18.36
N ILE A 198 -10.24 17.85 -17.22
CA ILE A 198 -8.83 17.45 -17.13
C ILE A 198 -8.52 16.34 -18.12
N SER A 199 -9.35 15.30 -18.21
CA SER A 199 -9.13 14.21 -19.14
C SER A 199 -9.14 14.65 -20.61
N LEU A 200 -9.91 15.68 -20.97
CA LEU A 200 -9.86 16.27 -22.31
C LEU A 200 -8.57 17.07 -22.55
N TYR A 201 -8.07 17.81 -21.55
CA TYR A 201 -6.75 18.43 -21.65
C TYR A 201 -5.64 17.39 -21.76
N VAL A 202 -5.73 16.28 -21.02
CA VAL A 202 -4.81 15.14 -21.15
C VAL A 202 -4.87 14.55 -22.55
N TYR A 203 -6.06 14.33 -23.11
CA TYR A 203 -6.23 13.87 -24.49
C TYR A 203 -5.49 14.77 -25.50
N LEU A 204 -5.63 16.09 -25.36
CA LEU A 204 -5.02 17.06 -26.28
C LEU A 204 -3.50 17.18 -26.10
N ASN A 205 -2.99 17.07 -24.86
CA ASN A 205 -1.62 17.53 -24.53
C ASN A 205 -0.68 16.42 -24.03
N ASN A 206 -1.18 15.27 -23.56
CA ASN A 206 -0.36 14.18 -23.03
C ASN A 206 -0.85 12.80 -23.53
N LYS A 207 -0.28 12.37 -24.66
CA LYS A 207 -0.63 11.08 -25.31
C LYS A 207 -0.39 9.87 -24.41
N ASN A 208 0.70 9.88 -23.63
CA ASN A 208 1.07 8.73 -22.79
C ASN A 208 0.07 8.55 -21.66
N LEU A 209 -0.22 9.64 -20.94
CA LEU A 209 -1.21 9.63 -19.86
C LEU A 209 -2.61 9.31 -20.40
N ASN A 210 -2.99 9.84 -21.57
CA ASN A 210 -4.27 9.49 -22.19
C ASN A 210 -4.38 7.98 -22.51
N LEU A 211 -3.33 7.38 -23.07
CA LEU A 211 -3.29 5.93 -23.33
C LEU A 211 -3.37 5.12 -22.03
N LEU A 212 -2.69 5.59 -20.98
CA LEU A 212 -2.70 4.95 -19.67
C LEU A 212 -4.11 4.97 -19.05
N LEU A 213 -4.76 6.14 -19.04
CA LEU A 213 -6.14 6.30 -18.56
C LEU A 213 -7.12 5.44 -19.37
N ASN A 214 -7.02 5.45 -20.70
CA ASN A 214 -7.93 4.67 -21.55
C ASN A 214 -7.79 3.15 -21.34
N LYS A 215 -6.57 2.66 -21.09
CA LYS A 215 -6.33 1.22 -20.89
C LYS A 215 -6.58 0.76 -19.46
N LYS A 216 -6.13 1.52 -18.47
CA LYS A 216 -6.06 1.08 -17.07
C LYS A 216 -7.06 1.78 -16.16
N TRP A 217 -7.66 2.91 -16.56
CA TRP A 217 -8.54 3.69 -15.69
C TRP A 217 -9.65 4.44 -16.46
N LYS A 218 -10.55 3.68 -17.09
CA LYS A 218 -11.60 4.23 -17.94
C LYS A 218 -12.57 5.15 -17.19
N SER A 219 -12.97 4.78 -15.98
CA SER A 219 -13.89 5.53 -15.11
C SER A 219 -13.38 6.92 -14.72
N PHE A 220 -12.07 7.19 -14.80
CA PHE A 220 -11.53 8.53 -14.62
C PHE A 220 -11.95 9.51 -15.72
N ARG A 221 -12.47 9.03 -16.86
CA ARG A 221 -12.85 9.82 -18.03
C ARG A 221 -14.37 9.78 -18.21
N PRO A 222 -15.14 10.61 -17.47
CA PRO A 222 -16.59 10.61 -17.58
C PRO A 222 -17.07 10.85 -19.03
N SER A 223 -18.21 10.26 -19.37
CA SER A 223 -19.03 10.68 -20.51
C SER A 223 -19.84 11.92 -20.14
N ILE A 224 -20.65 12.42 -21.08
CA ILE A 224 -21.49 13.60 -20.84
C ILE A 224 -22.71 13.26 -20.00
N ASP A 225 -23.26 12.06 -20.14
CA ASP A 225 -24.40 11.62 -19.33
C ASP A 225 -24.03 11.52 -17.84
N GLU A 226 -22.75 11.28 -17.53
CA GLU A 226 -22.23 11.25 -16.16
C GLU A 226 -22.03 12.66 -15.55
N LEU A 227 -22.30 13.73 -16.30
CA LEU A 227 -22.20 15.12 -15.83
C LEU A 227 -23.53 15.69 -15.30
N VAL A 228 -24.63 14.93 -15.43
CA VAL A 228 -26.02 15.32 -15.10
C VAL A 228 -26.34 15.07 -13.63
#